data_AF-A0A3L7V0J8-F1
#
_entry.id   AF-A0A3L7V0J8-F1
#
_cell.length_a   1.000
_cell.length_b   1.000
_cell.length_c   1.000
_cell.angle_alpha   90.00
_cell.angle_beta   90.00
_cell.angle_gamma   90.00
#
_symmetry.space_group_name_H-M   'P 1'
#
loop_
_entity.id
_entity.type
_entity.pdbx_description
1 polymer ?
#
loop_
_entity_poly.entity_id
_entity_poly.type
_entity_poly.pdbx_seq_one_letter_code
_entity_poly.pdbx_strand_id
1 'polypeptide(L)' 'MQPTQQLIDELFLEEVEEARRMTPEQKLLAGEDLYRYAERITLAGIKHENPGIDNQRALEILQERFDLIERVEQRRGNRS' A
#
# COMPACT_ATOMS: atom_id res chain seq x y z
N MET A 1 -11.93 19.02 17.44
CA MET A 1 -12.99 19.27 16.43
C MET A 1 -12.76 18.29 15.30
N GLN A 2 -13.81 17.71 14.73
CA GLN A 2 -13.68 16.90 13.52
C GLN A 2 -13.60 17.84 12.31
N PRO A 3 -12.68 17.62 11.34
CA PRO A 3 -12.62 18.41 10.12
C PRO A 3 -13.93 18.31 9.34
N THR A 4 -14.30 19.37 8.62
CA THR A 4 -15.47 19.37 7.75
C THR A 4 -15.20 18.56 6.48
N GLN A 5 -16.24 17.97 5.87
CA GLN A 5 -16.09 17.26 4.60
C GLN A 5 -15.51 18.16 3.51
N GLN A 6 -15.92 19.44 3.48
CA GLN A 6 -15.39 20.43 2.54
C GLN A 6 -13.87 20.59 2.65
N LEU A 7 -13.32 20.63 3.88
CA LEU A 7 -11.88 20.73 4.09
C LEU A 7 -11.14 19.46 3.63
N ILE A 8 -11.73 18.28 3.82
CA ILE A 8 -11.15 17.02 3.33
C ILE A 8 -11.10 17.01 1.81
N ASP A 9 -12.18 17.43 1.16
CA ASP A 9 -12.26 17.47 -0.30
C ASP A 9 -11.28 18.49 -0.88
N GLU A 10 -11.12 19.66 -0.24
CA GLU A 10 -10.14 20.69 -0.62
C GLU A 10 -8.70 20.17 -0.54
N LEU A 11 -8.33 19.51 0.57
CA LEU A 11 -7.01 18.91 0.75
C LEU A 11 -6.75 17.81 -0.28
N PHE A 12 -7.75 16.97 -0.56
CA PHE A 12 -7.63 15.93 -1.58
C PHE A 12 -7.42 16.52 -2.99
N LEU A 13 -8.14 17.60 -3.34
CA LEU A 13 -7.96 18.28 -4.62
C LEU A 13 -6.56 18.90 -4.75
N GLU A 14 -6.04 19.46 -3.65
CA GLU A 14 -4.67 19.98 -3.61
C GLU A 14 -3.63 18.89 -3.88
N GLU A 15 -3.74 17.73 -3.21
CA GLU A 15 -2.87 16.57 -3.45
C GLU A 15 -2.91 16.10 -4.91
N VAL A 16 -4.10 16.07 -5.52
CA VAL A 16 -4.27 15.69 -6.93
C VAL A 16 -3.58 16.69 -7.86
N GLU A 17 -3.73 17.99 -7.62
CA GLU A 17 -3.08 19.02 -8.43
C GLU A 17 -1.56 19.00 -8.28
N GLU A 18 -1.04 18.73 -7.08
CA GLU A 18 0.40 18.51 -6.87
C GLU A 18 0.91 17.31 -7.67
N ALA A 19 0.23 16.16 -7.57
CA ALA A 19 0.60 14.97 -8.31
C ALA A 19 0.55 15.19 -9.83
N ARG A 20 -0.38 16.01 -10.34
CA ARG A 20 -0.46 16.38 -11.76
C ARG A 20 0.73 17.20 -12.22
N ARG A 21 1.25 18.09 -11.37
CA ARG A 21 2.41 18.95 -11.67
C ARG A 21 3.75 18.21 -11.64
N MET A 22 3.82 17.02 -11.05
CA MET A 22 5.05 16.22 -11.01
C MET A 22 5.51 15.79 -12.41
N THR A 23 6.82 15.87 -12.67
CA THR A 23 7.45 15.28 -13.85
C THR A 23 7.37 13.75 -13.81
N PRO A 24 7.58 13.04 -14.94
CA PRO A 24 7.63 11.58 -14.95
C PRO A 24 8.65 10.99 -13.95
N GLU A 25 9.82 11.61 -13.82
CA GLU A 25 10.86 11.17 -12.89
C GLU A 25 10.42 11.35 -11.43
N GLN A 26 9.78 12.48 -11.13
CA GLN A 26 9.22 12.73 -9.78
C GLN A 26 8.12 11.73 -9.44
N LYS A 27 7.25 11.40 -10.41
CA LYS A 27 6.21 10.38 -10.22
C LYS A 27 6.80 8.99 -9.98
N LEU A 28 7.87 8.65 -10.67
CA LEU A 28 8.58 7.38 -10.47
C LEU A 28 9.12 7.28 -9.04
N LEU A 29 9.83 8.32 -8.57
CA LEU A 29 10.39 8.37 -7.23
C LEU A 29 9.30 8.37 -6.15
N ALA A 30 8.24 9.16 -6.34
CA ALA A 30 7.09 9.16 -5.43
C ALA A 30 6.42 7.78 -5.35
N GLY A 31 6.32 7.07 -6.48
CA GLY A 31 5.82 5.69 -6.51
C GLY A 31 6.70 4.72 -5.70
N GLU A 32 8.02 4.86 -5.78
CA GLU A 32 8.96 4.07 -4.98
C GLU A 32 8.81 4.35 -3.48
N ASP A 33 8.69 5.61 -3.09
CA ASP A 33 8.50 6.00 -1.69
C ASP A 33 7.19 5.44 -1.13
N LEU A 34 6.11 5.51 -1.90
CA LEU A 34 4.82 4.92 -1.54
C LEU A 34 4.92 3.40 -1.38
N TYR A 35 5.63 2.72 -2.29
CA TYR A 35 5.86 1.29 -2.20
C TYR A 35 6.60 0.92 -0.91
N ARG A 36 7.72 1.59 -0.62
CA ARG A 36 8.52 1.35 0.60
C ARG A 36 7.73 1.61 1.87
N TYR A 37 6.89 2.64 1.86
CA TYR A 37 5.99 2.94 2.97
C TYR A 37 4.98 1.80 3.22
N ALA A 38 4.31 1.33 2.16
CA ALA A 38 3.35 0.25 2.23
C ALA A 38 4.00 -1.09 2.66
N GLU A 39 5.18 -1.41 2.11
CA GLU A 39 5.96 -2.57 2.48
C GLU A 39 6.29 -2.55 3.99
N ARG A 40 6.81 -1.41 4.49
CA ARG A 40 7.16 -1.26 5.91
C ARG A 40 5.99 -1.49 6.85
N ILE A 41 4.81 -0.92 6.52
CA ILE A 41 3.59 -1.13 7.32
C ILE A 41 3.17 -2.59 7.29
N THR A 42 3.18 -3.21 6.11
CA THR A 42 2.77 -4.59 5.92
C THR A 42 3.68 -5.54 6.71
N LEU A 43 5.00 -5.34 6.62
CA LEU A 43 5.98 -6.13 7.38
C LEU A 43 5.85 -5.92 8.89
N ALA A 44 5.52 -4.70 9.33
CA ALA A 44 5.26 -4.44 10.75
C ALA A 44 4.03 -5.22 11.25
N GLY A 45 2.95 -5.27 10.45
CA GLY A 45 1.78 -6.09 10.76
C GLY A 45 2.11 -7.58 10.82
N ILE A 46 2.86 -8.10 9.85
CA ILE A 46 3.28 -9.51 9.82
C ILE A 46 4.08 -9.89 11.07
N LYS A 47 5.04 -9.05 11.49
CA LYS A 47 5.84 -9.30 12.70
C LYS A 47 5.01 -9.19 13.97
N HIS A 48 4.03 -8.30 13.99
CA HIS A 48 3.11 -8.19 15.13
C HIS A 48 2.28 -9.47 15.31
N GLU A 49 1.81 -10.05 14.20
CA GLU A 49 1.06 -11.32 14.20
C GLU A 49 1.95 -12.55 14.47
N ASN A 50 3.26 -12.45 14.24
CA ASN A 50 4.21 -13.55 14.37
C ASN A 50 5.42 -13.14 15.23
N PRO A 51 5.29 -13.11 16.57
CA PRO A 51 6.37 -12.67 17.43
C PRO A 51 7.64 -13.52 17.27
N GLY A 52 8.80 -12.87 17.18
CA GLY A 52 10.11 -13.53 17.18
C GLY A 52 10.65 -13.93 15.80
N ILE A 53 9.92 -13.68 14.71
CA ILE A 53 10.46 -13.90 13.36
C ILE A 53 11.42 -12.78 12.96
N ASP A 54 12.40 -13.12 12.11
CA ASP A 54 13.32 -12.16 11.53
C ASP A 54 12.73 -11.47 10.29
N ASN A 55 13.51 -10.57 9.69
CA ASN A 55 13.09 -9.84 8.48
C ASN A 55 12.89 -10.77 7.29
N GLN A 56 13.74 -11.79 7.14
CA GLN A 56 13.69 -12.70 6.01
C GLN A 56 12.38 -13.51 6.05
N ARG A 57 12.04 -14.05 7.21
CA ARG A 57 10.80 -14.79 7.39
C ARG A 57 9.56 -13.91 7.23
N ALA A 58 9.63 -12.63 7.64
CA ALA A 58 8.53 -11.68 7.41
C ALA A 58 8.29 -11.43 5.91
N LEU A 59 9.35 -11.35 5.10
CA LEU A 59 9.26 -11.23 3.64
C LEU A 59 8.70 -12.49 2.98
N GLU A 60 9.09 -13.67 3.45
CA GLU A 60 8.52 -14.94 2.97
C GLU A 60 7.01 -15.02 3.22
N ILE A 61 6.56 -14.63 4.42
CA ILE A 61 5.13 -14.58 4.74
C ILE A 61 4.41 -13.56 3.85
N LEU A 62 5.04 -12.42 3.53
CA LEU A 62 4.47 -11.45 2.60
C LEU A 62 4.27 -12.07 1.21
N GLN A 63 5.25 -12.83 0.71
CA GLN A 63 5.12 -13.55 -0.56
C GLN A 63 4.01 -14.61 -0.52
N GLU A 64 3.95 -15.42 0.54
CA GLU A 64 2.89 -16.41 0.77
C GLU A 64 1.49 -15.75 0.74
N ARG A 65 1.36 -14.51 1.22
CA ARG A 65 0.11 -13.73 1.17
C ARG A 65 -0.23 -13.28 -0.25
N PHE A 66 0.74 -12.81 -1.05
CA PHE A 66 0.50 -12.47 -2.45
C PHE A 66 0.00 -13.69 -3.24
N ASP A 67 0.63 -14.85 -3.07
CA ASP A 67 0.21 -16.10 -3.72
C ASP A 67 -1.21 -16.52 -3.29
N LEU A 68 -1.60 -16.25 -2.05
CA LEU A 68 -2.96 -16.50 -1.58
C LEU A 68 -3.97 -15.55 -2.22
N ILE A 69 -3.65 -14.26 -2.35
CA ILE A 69 -4.50 -13.25 -2.98
C ILE A 69 -4.76 -13.63 -4.44
N GLU A 70 -3.72 -13.92 -5.22
CA GLU A 70 -3.86 -14.33 -6.62
C GLU A 70 -4.80 -15.55 -6.77
N ARG A 71 -4.62 -16.57 -5.93
CA ARG A 71 -5.50 -17.75 -5.93
C ARG A 71 -6.94 -17.43 -5.57
N VAL A 72 -7.17 -16.45 -4.70
CA VAL A 72 -8.53 -16.00 -4.33
C VAL A 72 -9.16 -15.23 -5.49
N GLU A 73 -8.40 -14.35 -6.15
CA GLU A 73 -8.86 -13.58 -7.29
C GLU A 73 -9.21 -14.47 -8.49
N GLN A 74 -8.36 -15.43 -8.84
CA GLN A 74 -8.65 -16.42 -9.88
C GLN A 74 -9.94 -17.20 -9.59
N ARG A 75 -10.16 -17.59 -8.33
CA ARG A 75 -11.39 -18.27 -7.90
C ARG A 75 -12.63 -17.38 -7.90
N ARG A 76 -12.48 -16.06 -7.84
CA ARG A 76 -13.58 -15.08 -7.96
C ARG A 76 -13.89 -14.77 -9.42
N GLY A 77 -12.86 -14.62 -10.25
CA GLY A 77 -13.00 -14.41 -11.70
C GLY A 77 -13.66 -15.58 -12.41
N ASN A 78 -13.36 -16.82 -12.00
CA ASN A 78 -13.97 -18.03 -12.57
C ASN A 78 -15.42 -18.30 -12.10
N ARG A 79 -16.00 -17.43 -11.25
CA ARG A 79 -17.41 -17.50 -10.82
C ARG A 79 -18.30 -16.42 -11.45
N SER A 80 -17.73 -15.54 -12.28
CA SER A 80 -18.46 -14.58 -13.12
C SER A 80 -18.62 -15.16 -14.53
#